data_AF-A0A2H5XFU7-F1
#
_entry.id   AF-A0A2H5XFU7-F1
#
_cell.length_a   1.000
_cell.length_b   1.000
_cell.length_c   1.000
_cell.angle_alpha   90.00
_cell.angle_beta   90.00
_cell.angle_gamma   90.00
#
_symmetry.space_group_name_H-M   'P 1'
#
loop_
_entity.id
_entity.type
_entity.pdbx_description
1 polymer ?
#
loop_
_entity_poly.entity_id
_entity_poly.type
_entity_poly.pdbx_seq_one_letter_code
_entity_poly.pdbx_strand_id
1 'polypeptide(L)'
;MKRPVTCRHCGKVLREGQVVGVSLWANGQVYLHVHFRCPRCHRFGHMNLPPERWAGATLVWDASVSEMTPEEAEVFRRLPPITADDVLEFYEALKFIDRLPRALLERPPRPKPHSAQSRGEHP
;
A
#
# COMPACT_ATOMS: atom_id res chain seq x y z
N MET A 1 -13.01 -14.11 5.24
CA MET A 1 -13.21 -14.00 6.71
C MET A 1 -12.49 -12.76 7.25
N LYS A 2 -13.20 -11.82 7.88
CA LYS A 2 -12.64 -10.59 8.48
C LYS A 2 -11.92 -10.98 9.79
N ARG A 3 -10.63 -10.63 9.96
CA ARG A 3 -9.89 -10.87 11.22
C ARG A 3 -10.09 -9.66 12.15
N PRO A 4 -10.80 -9.80 13.28
CA PRO A 4 -10.99 -8.69 14.22
C PRO A 4 -9.70 -8.41 15.01
N VAL A 5 -9.52 -7.15 15.44
CA VAL A 5 -8.46 -6.79 16.38
C VAL A 5 -8.82 -7.28 17.76
N THR A 6 -7.93 -8.08 18.35
CA THR A 6 -8.14 -8.63 19.68
C THR A 6 -7.03 -8.21 20.62
N CYS A 7 -7.41 -7.91 21.86
CA CYS A 7 -6.44 -7.74 22.92
C CYS A 7 -5.77 -9.07 23.21
N ARG A 8 -4.45 -9.17 23.06
CA ARG A 8 -3.68 -10.40 23.35
C ARG A 8 -3.83 -10.90 24.78
N HIS A 9 -4.14 -10.01 25.72
CA HIS A 9 -4.21 -10.36 27.14
C HIS A 9 -5.59 -10.91 27.57
N CYS A 10 -6.69 -10.38 27.03
CA CYS A 10 -8.04 -10.76 27.47
C CYS A 10 -8.94 -11.28 26.34
N GLY A 11 -8.43 -11.36 25.11
CA GLY A 11 -9.18 -11.83 23.94
C GLY A 11 -10.30 -10.90 23.46
N LYS A 12 -10.53 -9.76 24.14
CA LYS A 12 -11.61 -8.83 23.78
C LYS A 12 -11.39 -8.29 22.37
N VAL A 13 -12.43 -8.35 21.54
CA VAL A 13 -12.48 -7.69 20.24
C VAL A 13 -12.61 -6.18 20.44
N LEU A 14 -11.72 -5.44 19.78
CA LEU A 14 -11.65 -3.98 19.78
C LEU A 14 -12.56 -3.44 18.67
N ARG A 15 -13.32 -2.40 19.00
CA ARG A 15 -14.15 -1.63 18.05
C ARG A 15 -13.41 -0.36 17.62
N GLU A 16 -13.88 0.26 16.53
CA GLU A 16 -13.27 1.44 15.92
C GLU A 16 -12.98 2.58 16.91
N GLY A 17 -13.94 2.96 17.76
CA GLY A 17 -13.76 4.01 18.78
C GLY A 17 -12.82 3.66 19.95
N GLN A 18 -12.17 2.50 19.94
CA GLN A 18 -11.21 2.06 20.98
C GLN A 18 -9.75 2.11 20.48
N VAL A 19 -9.57 2.53 19.23
CA VAL A 19 -8.27 2.80 18.62
C VAL A 19 -7.84 4.21 18.94
N VAL A 20 -6.59 4.32 19.38
CA VAL A 20 -5.94 5.57 19.79
C VAL A 20 -5.19 6.20 18.62
N GLY A 21 -4.74 5.39 17.66
CA GLY A 21 -4.04 5.89 16.49
C GLY A 21 -3.76 4.80 15.47
N VAL A 22 -3.59 5.25 14.23
CA VAL A 22 -3.28 4.41 13.08
C VAL A 22 -2.06 5.02 12.40
N SER A 23 -1.07 4.20 12.05
CA SER A 23 0.12 4.64 11.32
C SER A 23 0.38 3.71 10.16
N LEU A 24 0.84 4.28 9.04
CA LEU A 24 1.28 3.53 7.87
C LEU A 24 2.78 3.37 7.91
N TRP A 25 3.23 2.14 7.73
CA TRP A 25 4.63 1.83 7.63
C TRP A 25 4.85 1.17 6.27
N ALA A 26 5.83 1.69 5.53
CA ALA A 26 6.17 1.25 4.19
C ALA A 26 7.65 0.82 4.17
N ASN A 27 7.91 -0.44 4.52
CA ASN A 27 9.21 -1.09 4.33
C ASN A 27 9.00 -2.30 3.40
N GLY A 28 8.77 -2.04 2.11
CA GLY A 28 8.50 -3.09 1.10
C GLY A 28 7.14 -3.80 1.22
N GLN A 29 6.48 -3.72 2.38
CA GLN A 29 5.09 -4.09 2.59
C GLN A 29 4.39 -2.96 3.35
N VAL A 30 3.21 -2.57 2.88
CA VAL A 30 2.36 -1.58 3.55
C VAL A 30 1.57 -2.29 4.62
N TYR A 31 1.61 -1.80 5.86
CA TYR A 31 0.77 -2.30 6.95
C TYR A 31 0.16 -1.16 7.76
N LEU A 32 -1.03 -1.45 8.28
CA LEU A 32 -1.79 -0.60 9.17
C LEU A 32 -1.36 -0.93 10.61
N HIS A 33 -0.58 -0.04 11.23
CA HIS A 33 -0.17 -0.16 12.63
C HIS A 33 -1.24 0.48 13.52
N VAL A 34 -1.93 -0.33 14.31
CA VAL A 34 -3.07 0.11 15.12
C VAL A 34 -2.71 0.11 16.59
N HIS A 35 -2.80 1.28 17.22
CA HIS A 35 -2.70 1.43 18.67
C HIS A 35 -4.08 1.42 19.29
N PHE A 36 -4.26 0.67 20.38
CA PHE A 36 -5.54 0.62 21.08
C PHE A 36 -5.38 0.55 22.59
N ARG A 37 -6.41 1.01 23.30
CA ARG A 37 -6.55 0.79 24.75
C ARG A 37 -7.68 -0.19 24.99
N CYS A 38 -7.34 -1.33 25.58
CA CYS A 38 -8.29 -2.38 25.90
C CYS A 38 -9.38 -1.85 26.86
N PRO A 39 -10.68 -1.93 26.53
CA PRO A 39 -11.74 -1.43 27.41
C PRO A 39 -11.95 -2.32 28.65
N ARG A 40 -11.55 -3.60 28.58
CA ARG A 40 -11.73 -4.58 29.67
C ARG A 40 -10.57 -4.58 30.65
N CYS A 41 -9.36 -4.45 30.11
CA CYS A 41 -8.11 -4.64 30.83
C CYS A 41 -7.29 -3.35 30.96
N HIS A 42 -7.75 -2.26 30.34
CA HIS A 42 -7.16 -0.92 30.35
C HIS A 42 -5.70 -0.82 29.90
N ARG A 43 -5.13 -1.92 29.38
CA ARG A 43 -3.76 -1.97 28.83
C ARG A 43 -3.71 -1.40 27.42
N PHE A 44 -2.61 -0.73 27.12
CA PHE A 44 -2.24 -0.38 25.76
C PHE A 44 -1.75 -1.61 25.00
N GLY A 45 -2.12 -1.69 23.73
CA GLY A 45 -1.68 -2.73 22.82
C GLY A 45 -1.49 -2.16 21.42
N HIS A 46 -0.77 -2.91 20.60
CA HIS A 46 -0.57 -2.60 19.19
C HIS A 46 -0.77 -3.86 18.33
N MET A 47 -1.18 -3.67 17.08
CA MET A 47 -1.30 -4.76 16.12
C MET A 47 -1.08 -4.25 14.69
N ASN A 48 -0.38 -5.06 13.90
CA ASN A 48 -0.21 -4.84 12.46
C ASN A 48 -1.30 -5.57 11.71
N LEU A 49 -1.95 -4.85 10.79
CA LEU A 49 -2.95 -5.39 9.90
C LEU A 49 -2.58 -5.12 8.45
N PRO A 50 -3.00 -6.00 7.52
CA PRO A 50 -2.92 -5.70 6.11
C PRO A 50 -3.81 -4.49 5.76
N PRO A 51 -3.37 -3.63 4.83
CA PRO A 51 -3.97 -2.33 4.55
C PRO A 51 -5.37 -2.45 3.94
N GLU A 52 -5.75 -3.61 3.40
CA GLU A 52 -7.09 -3.81 2.85
C GLU A 52 -8.18 -4.03 3.93
N ARG A 53 -7.84 -4.12 5.23
CA ARG A 53 -8.77 -4.61 6.26
C ARG A 53 -8.73 -3.81 7.56
N TRP A 54 -9.79 -3.04 7.84
CA TRP A 54 -10.01 -2.44 9.17
C TRP A 54 -11.49 -2.41 9.59
N ALA A 55 -11.81 -2.85 10.82
CA ALA A 55 -13.11 -2.68 11.51
C ALA A 55 -14.42 -2.89 10.72
N GLY A 56 -14.41 -3.68 9.64
CA GLY A 56 -15.59 -3.90 8.80
C GLY A 56 -15.69 -2.96 7.60
N ALA A 57 -14.87 -1.90 7.55
CA ALA A 57 -14.64 -1.05 6.41
C ALA A 57 -13.52 -1.61 5.52
N THR A 58 -13.74 -1.59 4.22
CA THR A 58 -12.64 -1.66 3.25
C THR A 58 -12.01 -0.28 3.27
N LEU A 59 -10.73 -0.17 3.65
CA LEU A 59 -10.02 1.10 3.49
C LEU A 59 -9.92 1.36 1.99
N VAL A 60 -10.67 2.35 1.52
CA VAL A 60 -10.61 2.83 0.13
C VAL A 60 -9.48 3.84 0.10
N TRP A 61 -8.44 3.52 -0.65
CA TRP A 61 -7.30 4.39 -0.85
C TRP A 61 -7.57 5.23 -2.10
N ASP A 62 -7.43 6.56 -2.02
CA ASP A 62 -7.54 7.44 -3.19
C ASP A 62 -6.47 7.14 -4.25
N ALA A 63 -5.40 6.45 -3.84
CA ALA A 63 -4.34 5.94 -4.71
C ALA A 63 -4.16 4.45 -4.50
N SER A 64 -3.93 3.71 -5.58
CA SER A 64 -3.50 2.32 -5.54
C SER A 64 -2.29 2.16 -4.61
N VAL A 65 -2.37 1.22 -3.65
CA VAL A 65 -1.26 0.84 -2.77
C VAL A 65 -0.10 0.23 -3.57
N SER A 66 -0.43 -0.31 -4.74
CA SER A 66 0.51 -0.84 -5.72
C SER A 66 0.88 0.26 -6.71
N GLU A 67 2.19 0.45 -6.96
CA GLU A 67 2.63 1.27 -8.09
C GLU A 67 2.30 0.64 -9.45
N MET A 68 1.95 -0.65 -9.47
CA MET A 68 1.54 -1.38 -10.66
C MET A 68 0.03 -1.26 -10.91
N THR A 69 -0.37 -1.10 -12.17
CA THR A 69 -1.76 -1.28 -12.59
C THR A 69 -2.19 -2.75 -12.49
N PRO A 70 -3.51 -3.04 -12.43
CA PRO A 70 -3.99 -4.42 -12.45
C PRO A 70 -3.48 -5.24 -13.64
N GLU A 71 -3.35 -4.59 -14.80
CA GLU A 71 -2.84 -5.19 -16.03
C GLU A 71 -1.36 -5.55 -15.91
N GLU A 72 -0.54 -4.61 -15.41
CA GLU A 72 0.89 -4.84 -15.13
C GLU A 72 1.09 -5.98 -14.13
N ALA A 73 0.26 -6.03 -13.09
CA ALA A 73 0.31 -7.08 -12.07
C ALA A 73 -0.09 -8.47 -12.62
N GLU A 74 -0.98 -8.53 -13.61
CA GLU A 74 -1.32 -9.78 -14.31
C GLU A 74 -0.18 -10.25 -15.21
N VAL A 75 0.46 -9.34 -15.94
CA VAL A 75 1.64 -9.66 -16.76
C VAL A 75 2.77 -10.18 -15.89
N PHE A 76 3.09 -9.47 -14.80
CA PHE A 76 4.16 -9.86 -13.88
C PHE A 76 3.95 -11.25 -13.27
N ARG A 77 2.71 -11.60 -12.92
CA ARG A 77 2.36 -12.93 -12.38
C ARG A 77 2.63 -14.09 -13.35
N ARG A 78 2.73 -13.81 -14.65
CA ARG A 78 3.01 -14.82 -15.70
C ARG A 78 4.48 -14.93 -16.05
N LEU A 79 5.34 -14.04 -15.52
CA LEU A 79 6.77 -14.10 -15.77
C LEU A 79 7.42 -15.27 -15.01
N PRO A 80 8.46 -15.89 -15.59
CA PRO A 80 9.22 -16.92 -14.90
C PRO A 80 9.96 -16.32 -13.68
N PRO A 81 10.36 -17.16 -12.70
CA PRO A 81 11.24 -16.73 -11.62
C PRO A 81 12.53 -16.13 -12.17
N ILE A 82 13.04 -15.09 -11.50
CA ILE A 82 14.33 -14.47 -11.82
C ILE A 82 15.43 -15.52 -11.64
N THR A 83 16.22 -15.75 -12.69
CA THR A 83 17.34 -16.69 -12.70
C THR A 83 18.64 -15.99 -12.32
N ALA A 84 19.69 -16.77 -12.04
CA ALA A 84 21.02 -16.21 -11.78
C ALA A 84 21.60 -15.50 -13.01
N ASP A 85 21.31 -16.01 -14.22
CA ASP A 85 21.75 -15.41 -15.47
C ASP A 85 21.10 -14.04 -15.69
N ASP A 86 19.81 -13.89 -15.37
CA ASP A 86 19.10 -12.60 -15.43
C ASP A 86 19.77 -11.54 -14.53
N VAL A 87 20.23 -11.96 -13.33
CA VAL A 87 20.91 -11.07 -12.39
C VAL A 87 22.29 -10.67 -12.92
N LEU A 88 23.02 -11.60 -13.53
CA LEU A 88 24.32 -11.33 -14.14
C LEU A 88 24.20 -10.42 -15.36
N GLU A 89 23.22 -10.66 -16.24
CA GLU A 89 22.92 -9.82 -17.38
C GLU A 89 22.57 -8.39 -16.94
N PHE A 90 21.70 -8.27 -15.93
CA PHE A 90 21.37 -6.98 -15.34
C PHE A 90 22.62 -6.27 -14.78
N TYR A 91 23.48 -6.98 -14.06
CA TYR A 91 24.73 -6.43 -13.53
C TYR A 91 25.67 -5.94 -14.64
N GLU A 92 25.80 -6.70 -15.73
CA GLU A 92 26.59 -6.28 -16.89
C GLU A 92 25.99 -5.04 -17.57
N ALA A 93 24.66 -4.98 -17.70
CA ALA A 93 23.97 -3.82 -18.26
C ALA A 93 24.21 -2.55 -17.41
N LEU A 94 24.26 -2.67 -16.08
CA LEU A 94 24.55 -1.56 -15.17
C LEU A 94 25.95 -0.96 -15.39
N LYS A 95 26.94 -1.72 -15.88
CA LYS A 95 28.27 -1.16 -16.18
C LYS A 95 28.23 -0.13 -17.31
N PHE A 96 27.16 -0.12 -18.10
CA PHE A 96 26.95 0.81 -19.20
C PHE A 96 25.86 1.84 -18.89
N ILE A 97 25.48 2.00 -17.62
CA ILE A 97 24.39 2.91 -17.22
C ILE A 97 24.65 4.36 -17.65
N ASP A 98 25.92 4.78 -17.67
CA ASP A 98 26.33 6.12 -18.11
C ASP A 98 26.09 6.37 -19.61
N ARG A 99 25.79 5.32 -20.38
CA ARG A 99 25.43 5.39 -21.80
C ARG A 99 23.93 5.47 -22.04
N LEU A 100 23.11 5.37 -21.00
CA LEU A 100 21.66 5.50 -21.15
C LEU A 100 21.29 6.93 -21.56
N PRO A 101 20.50 7.11 -22.63
CA PRO A 101 19.97 8.41 -22.98
C PRO A 101 19.23 9.02 -21.78
N ARG A 102 19.62 10.23 -21.38
CA ARG A 102 19.02 10.95 -20.25
C ARG A 102 17.50 11.09 -20.37
N ALA A 103 17.00 11.14 -21.60
CA ALA A 103 15.58 11.16 -21.94
C ALA A 103 14.79 9.93 -21.43
N LEU A 104 15.43 8.78 -21.22
CA LEU A 104 14.79 7.58 -20.63
C LEU A 104 14.71 7.65 -19.10
N LEU A 105 15.51 8.51 -18.47
CA LEU A 105 15.53 8.71 -17.01
C LEU A 105 14.55 9.81 -16.58
N GLU A 106 14.13 10.66 -17.51
CA GLU A 106 13.17 11.72 -17.27
C GLU A 106 11.75 11.16 -17.34
N ARG A 107 11.07 11.17 -16.20
CA ARG A 107 9.67 10.74 -16.10
C ARG A 107 8.81 11.64 -16.99
N PRO A 108 7.97 11.09 -17.90
CA PRO A 108 7.12 11.93 -18.74
C PRO A 108 6.24 12.81 -17.84
N PRO A 109 5.99 14.07 -18.22
CA PRO A 109 5.18 14.98 -17.42
C PRO A 109 3.80 14.37 -17.19
N ARG A 110 3.40 14.21 -15.93
CA ARG A 110 2.07 13.71 -15.59
C ARG A 110 1.03 14.64 -16.23
N PRO A 111 0.04 14.11 -16.96
CA PRO A 111 -1.05 14.94 -17.46
C PRO A 111 -1.72 15.64 -16.28
N LYS A 112 -1.86 16.97 -16.36
CA LYS A 112 -2.57 17.74 -15.33
C LYS A 112 -4.00 17.22 -15.24
N PRO A 113 -4.55 16.98 -14.04
CA PRO A 113 -5.94 16.59 -13.92
C PRO A 113 -6.79 17.69 -14.55
N HIS A 114 -7.61 17.30 -15.55
CA HIS A 114 -8.63 18.18 -16.09
C HIS A 114 -9.51 18.62 -14.93
N SER A 115 -9.42 19.91 -14.58
CA SER A 115 -10.36 20.56 -13.69
C SER A 115 -11.75 20.32 -14.26
N ALA A 116 -12.54 19.48 -13.58
CA ALA A 116 -13.94 19.29 -13.88
C ALA A 116 -14.62 20.66 -13.79
N GLN A 117 -14.93 21.25 -14.94
CA GLN A 117 -15.80 22.41 -15.01
C GLN A 117 -17.18 21.95 -14.54
N SER A 118 -17.50 22.29 -13.30
CA SER A 118 -18.85 22.31 -12.76
C SER A 118 -19.68 23.29 -13.58
N ARG A 119 -20.41 22.78 -14.59
CA ARG A 119 -21.59 23.47 -15.09
C ARG A 119 -22.68 23.30 -14.03
N GLY A 120 -22.87 24.34 -13.22
CA GLY A 120 -24.06 24.49 -12.41
C GLY A 120 -25.25 24.70 -13.33
N GLU A 121 -26.18 23.75 -13.33
CA GLU A 121 -27.57 24.01 -13.68
C GLU A 121 -28.23 24.70 -12.48
N HIS A 122 -28.92 25.80 -12.77
CA HIS A 122 -29.73 26.56 -11.83
C HIS A 122 -30.92 27.10 -12.64
N PRO A 123 -32.05 27.36 -11.97
CA PRO A 123 -33.09 26.45 -11.49
C PRO A 123 -34.22 26.19 -12.51
#